data_AF-A0A8T1QL41-F1
#
_entry.id   AF-A0A8T1QL41-F1
#
_cell.length_a   1.000
_cell.length_b   1.000
_cell.length_c   1.000
_cell.angle_alpha   90.00
_cell.angle_beta   90.00
_cell.angle_gamma   90.00
#
_symmetry.space_group_name_H-M   'P 1'
#
loop_
_entity.id
_entity.type
_entity.pdbx_description
1 polymer ?
#
loop_
_entity_poly.entity_id
_entity_poly.type
_entity_poly.pdbx_seq_one_letter_code
_entity_poly.pdbx_strand_id
1 'polypeptide(L)' 'MGEVLPVEGKDTSEFDEECPIKQVDLTVPKTDDSTIPAVTFRMWVLGVTACVILSFVNQFFWYRK' A
#
# COMPACT_ATOMS: atom_id res chain seq x y z
N MET A 1 -0.89 15.92 -34.60
CA MET A 1 0.08 16.67 -33.79
C MET A 1 -0.66 17.06 -32.53
N GLY A 2 -0.31 16.45 -31.38
CA GLY A 2 -0.96 16.78 -30.12
C GLY A 2 -0.53 18.16 -29.68
N GLU A 3 -1.48 19.04 -29.39
CA GLU A 3 -1.20 20.33 -28.77
C GLU A 3 -0.76 20.08 -27.33
N VAL A 4 0.53 20.30 -27.07
CA VAL A 4 1.09 20.43 -25.73
C VAL A 4 0.62 21.78 -25.18
N LEU A 5 -0.41 21.74 -24.32
CA LEU A 5 -0.84 22.91 -23.55
C LEU A 5 0.30 23.36 -22.63
N PRO A 6 0.57 24.67 -22.52
CA PRO A 6 1.56 25.18 -21.59
C PRO A 6 1.04 24.93 -20.16
N VAL A 7 1.86 24.29 -19.34
CA VAL A 7 1.60 24.16 -17.91
C VAL A 7 1.84 25.53 -17.28
N GLU A 8 0.79 26.35 -17.26
CA GLU A 8 0.75 27.59 -16.50
C GLU A 8 0.84 27.22 -15.01
N GLY A 9 1.86 27.73 -14.34
CA GLY A 9 2.11 27.51 -12.92
C GLY A 9 0.94 28.04 -12.09
N LYS A 10 0.00 27.16 -11.78
CA LYS A 10 -1.06 27.35 -10.80
C LYS A 10 -0.65 26.56 -9.55
N ASP A 11 -0.84 27.20 -8.41
CA ASP A 11 -0.22 26.93 -7.11
C ASP A 11 0.01 25.44 -6.81
N THR A 12 1.27 25.11 -6.48
CA THR A 12 1.86 23.77 -6.36
C THR A 12 1.32 22.93 -5.19
N SER A 13 0.08 23.16 -4.76
CA SER A 13 -0.56 22.44 -3.66
C SER A 13 -1.95 21.87 -4.01
N GLU A 14 -2.63 22.37 -5.05
CA GLU A 14 -3.91 21.78 -5.52
C GLU A 14 -3.73 20.73 -6.64
N PHE A 15 -2.57 20.71 -7.31
CA PHE A 15 -2.28 19.78 -8.41
C PHE A 15 -1.70 18.42 -7.97
N ASP A 16 -1.21 18.30 -6.74
CA ASP A 16 -0.57 17.06 -6.29
C ASP A 16 -1.57 15.91 -6.15
N GLU A 17 -2.86 16.22 -6.00
CA GLU A 17 -3.93 15.21 -5.94
C GLU A 17 -4.59 14.95 -7.29
N GLU A 18 -4.32 15.73 -8.34
CA GLU A 18 -4.88 15.50 -9.68
C GLU A 18 -3.93 14.65 -10.52
N CYS A 19 -4.44 13.56 -11.08
CA CYS A 19 -3.63 12.73 -11.96
C CYS A 19 -3.24 13.54 -13.22
N PRO A 20 -1.98 13.47 -13.70
CA PRO A 20 -1.54 14.17 -14.93
C PRO A 20 -2.36 13.84 -16.19
N ILE A 21 -3.11 12.74 -16.16
CA ILE A 21 -4.01 12.29 -17.23
C ILE A 21 -5.45 12.32 -16.69
N LYS A 22 -6.28 13.20 -17.26
CA LYS A 22 -7.70 13.38 -16.85
C LYS A 22 -8.54 12.10 -16.90
N GLN A 23 -8.25 11.18 -17.81
CA GLN A 23 -8.94 9.89 -17.89
C GLN A 23 -8.71 9.01 -16.65
N VAL A 24 -7.52 9.08 -16.06
CA VAL A 24 -7.18 8.30 -14.85
C VAL A 24 -7.90 8.87 -13.64
N ASP A 25 -7.97 10.20 -13.56
CA ASP A 25 -8.69 10.93 -12.51
C ASP A 25 -10.19 10.58 -12.45
N LEU A 26 -10.79 10.37 -13.62
CA LEU A 26 -12.21 10.01 -13.74
C LEU A 26 -12.48 8.52 -13.50
N THR A 27 -11.46 7.66 -13.63
CA THR A 27 -11.61 6.20 -13.56
C THR A 27 -11.22 5.64 -12.20
N VAL A 28 -10.28 6.28 -11.50
CA VAL A 28 -9.80 5.84 -10.19
C VAL A 28 -10.38 6.78 -9.12
N PRO A 29 -11.16 6.27 -8.16
CA PRO A 29 -11.62 7.09 -7.05
C PRO A 29 -10.41 7.56 -6.20
N LYS A 30 -10.37 8.84 -5.84
CA LYS A 30 -9.34 9.47 -5.01
C LYS A 30 -9.32 8.96 -3.56
N THR A 31 -10.41 8.34 -3.13
CA THR A 31 -10.59 7.86 -1.77
C THR A 31 -10.13 6.42 -1.64
N ASP A 32 -9.21 6.16 -0.72
CA ASP A 32 -8.86 4.79 -0.33
C ASP A 32 -10.06 4.09 0.33
N ASP A 33 -10.37 2.89 -0.14
CA ASP A 33 -11.44 2.07 0.43
C ASP A 33 -10.96 1.39 1.72
N SER A 34 -11.54 1.71 2.86
CA SER A 34 -11.17 1.10 4.16
C SER A 34 -11.78 -0.29 4.38
N THR A 35 -12.58 -0.80 3.44
CA THR A 35 -13.16 -2.15 3.50
C THR A 35 -12.25 -3.20 2.89
N ILE A 36 -11.25 -2.81 2.08
CA ILE A 36 -10.25 -3.74 1.57
C ILE A 36 -9.29 -4.16 2.69
N PRO A 37 -9.04 -5.47 2.88
CA PRO A 37 -8.21 -5.97 3.96
C PRO A 37 -6.72 -5.80 3.66
N ALA A 38 -6.26 -4.56 3.50
CA ALA A 38 -4.84 -4.25 3.47
C ALA A 38 -4.33 -4.21 4.92
N VAL A 39 -3.27 -4.97 5.22
CA VAL A 39 -2.54 -4.93 6.52
C VAL A 39 -3.41 -5.08 7.78
N THR A 40 -4.48 -5.86 7.73
CA THR A 40 -5.28 -6.11 8.95
C THR A 40 -4.47 -6.87 9.99
N PHE A 41 -4.65 -6.50 11.26
CA PHE A 41 -4.10 -7.18 12.45
C PHE A 41 -4.18 -8.71 12.37
N ARG A 42 -5.22 -9.25 11.70
CA ARG A 42 -5.42 -10.69 11.47
C ARG A 42 -4.28 -11.35 10.69
N MET A 43 -3.76 -10.71 9.65
CA MET A 43 -2.62 -11.21 8.86
C MET A 43 -1.32 -11.17 9.69
N TRP A 44 -1.08 -10.07 10.40
CA TRP A 44 0.12 -9.88 11.21
C TRP A 44 0.19 -10.83 12.39
N VAL A 45 -0.92 -11.05 13.11
CA VAL A 45 -0.97 -11.98 14.25
C VAL A 45 -0.65 -13.39 13.79
N LEU A 46 -1.31 -13.88 12.73
CA LEU A 46 -1.07 -15.24 12.24
C LEU A 46 0.38 -15.42 11.75
N GLY A 47 0.95 -14.43 11.05
CA GLY A 47 2.34 -14.46 10.58
C GLY A 47 3.37 -14.42 11.71
N VAL A 48 3.21 -13.50 12.66
CA VAL A 48 4.12 -13.37 13.82
C VAL A 48 4.01 -14.60 14.72
N THR A 49 2.79 -15.08 15.00
CA THR A 49 2.58 -16.30 15.79
C THR A 49 3.23 -17.51 15.12
N ALA A 50 3.09 -17.68 13.80
CA ALA A 50 3.76 -18.76 13.08
C ALA A 50 5.29 -18.65 13.18
N CYS A 51 5.86 -17.45 13.02
CA CYS A 51 7.29 -17.21 13.19
C CYS A 51 7.79 -17.55 14.60
N VAL A 52 7.05 -17.16 15.65
CA VAL A 52 7.41 -17.45 17.05
C VAL A 52 7.39 -18.96 17.32
N ILE A 53 6.33 -19.66 16.88
CA ILE A 53 6.19 -21.11 17.06
C ILE A 53 7.33 -21.84 16.36
N LEU A 54 7.63 -21.50 15.11
CA LEU A 54 8.71 -22.13 14.35
C LEU A 54 10.08 -21.88 14.98
N SER A 55 10.34 -20.65 15.45
CA SER A 55 11.57 -20.33 16.19
C SER A 55 11.71 -21.19 17.45
N PHE A 56 10.64 -21.31 18.24
CA PHE A 56 10.62 -22.12 19.46
C PHE A 56 10.84 -23.60 19.19
N VAL A 57 10.15 -24.17 18.20
CA VAL A 57 10.31 -25.59 17.81
C VAL A 57 11.73 -25.86 17.32
N ASN A 58 12.31 -24.94 16.54
CA ASN A 58 13.69 -25.03 16.09
C ASN A 58 14.68 -24.98 17.27
N GLN A 59 14.51 -24.04 18.21
CA GLN A 59 15.30 -23.97 19.44
C GLN A 59 15.16 -25.24 20.29
N PHE A 60 13.95 -25.78 20.43
CA PHE A 60 13.67 -26.98 21.20
C PHE A 60 14.40 -28.21 20.67
N PHE A 61 14.47 -28.39 19.34
CA PHE A 61 15.25 -29.49 18.77
C PHE A 61 16.76 -29.26 18.85
N TRP A 62 17.21 -28.01 18.87
CA TRP A 62 18.62 -27.67 19.01
C TRP A 62 19.14 -27.90 20.44
N TYR A 63 18.33 -27.55 21.44
CA TYR A 63 18.58 -27.87 22.85
C TYR A 63 18.34 -29.34 23.20
N ARG A 64 17.63 -30.08 22.34
CA ARG A 64 17.34 -31.53 22.50
C ARG A 64 18.23 -32.39 21.59
N LYS A 65 19.47 -31.94 21.41
CA LYS A 65 20.65 -32.77 21.25
C LYS A 65 21.51 -32.57 22.50
#